data_AF-A0A7D9DL75-F1
#
_entry.id   AF-A0A7D9DL75-F1
#
_cell.length_a   1.000
_cell.length_b   1.000
_cell.length_c   1.000
_cell.angle_alpha   90.00
_cell.angle_beta   90.00
_cell.angle_gamma   90.00
#
_symmetry.space_group_name_H-M   'P 1'
#
loop_
_entity.id
_entity.type
_entity.pdbx_description
1 polymer ?
#
loop_
_entity_poly.entity_id
_entity_poly.type
_entity_poly.pdbx_seq_one_letter_code
_entity_poly.pdbx_strand_id
1 'polypeptide(L)'
;MGVQDVSMRDIDTAHRVPRRRGREAGTYSNNANPIICKFSRRLAKDAVMSKRSEIKKVAHSSLGLSHSESPDNVNNIGIYHHLTPRLQELLYEAKKFKFSQKYKYCWAKESVIYLRETEDSRVIKLYSKEDLKNLTERLAVHED
;
A
#
# COMPACT_ATOMS: atom_id res chain seq x y z
N MET A 1 -6.14 3.36 -22.61
CA MET A 1 -5.87 3.42 -21.15
C MET A 1 -6.38 2.12 -20.56
N GLY A 2 -5.56 1.41 -19.79
CA GLY A 2 -5.87 0.05 -19.31
C GLY A 2 -4.81 -0.97 -19.73
N VAL A 3 -4.91 -2.15 -19.15
CA VAL A 3 -4.00 -3.27 -19.39
C VAL A 3 -4.59 -4.14 -20.51
N GLN A 4 -3.76 -4.59 -21.45
CA GLN A 4 -4.18 -5.55 -22.48
C GLN A 4 -4.27 -6.97 -21.88
N ASP A 5 -5.12 -7.83 -22.46
CA ASP A 5 -5.29 -9.23 -22.06
C ASP A 5 -5.78 -9.49 -20.63
N VAL A 6 -6.44 -8.49 -20.02
CA VAL A 6 -7.14 -8.60 -18.74
C VAL A 6 -8.64 -8.46 -18.95
N SER A 7 -9.42 -9.40 -18.41
CA SER A 7 -10.87 -9.45 -18.53
C SER A 7 -11.55 -9.57 -17.16
N MET A 8 -12.87 -9.37 -17.11
CA MET A 8 -13.65 -9.56 -15.87
C MET A 8 -13.58 -11.01 -15.34
N ARG A 9 -13.32 -12.00 -16.20
CA ARG A 9 -13.15 -13.42 -15.80
C ARG A 9 -11.86 -13.66 -15.01
N ASP A 10 -10.94 -12.71 -15.04
CA ASP A 10 -9.70 -12.77 -14.26
C ASP A 10 -9.92 -12.39 -12.79
N ILE A 11 -11.09 -11.87 -12.44
CA ILE A 11 -11.47 -11.56 -11.06
C ILE A 11 -12.29 -12.74 -10.53
N ASP A 12 -11.72 -13.43 -9.55
CA ASP A 12 -12.37 -14.54 -8.84
C ASP A 12 -13.36 -14.01 -7.80
N THR A 13 -12.96 -13.00 -7.03
CA THR A 13 -13.83 -12.38 -6.01
C THR A 13 -13.46 -10.92 -5.82
N ALA A 14 -14.46 -10.06 -5.64
CA ALA A 14 -14.28 -8.67 -5.23
C ALA A 14 -15.27 -8.33 -4.11
N HIS A 15 -14.78 -7.77 -3.00
CA HIS A 15 -15.64 -7.37 -1.89
C HIS A 15 -15.04 -6.20 -1.11
N ARG A 16 -15.88 -5.43 -0.41
CA ARG A 16 -15.42 -4.37 0.49
C ARG A 16 -15.03 -4.94 1.85
N VAL A 17 -13.96 -4.39 2.44
CA VAL A 17 -13.53 -4.76 3.79
C VAL A 17 -14.24 -3.88 4.82
N PRO A 18 -15.00 -4.46 5.77
CA PRO A 18 -15.55 -3.70 6.88
C PRO A 18 -14.43 -3.08 7.72
N ARG A 19 -14.61 -1.83 8.16
CA ARG A 19 -13.68 -1.23 9.12
C ARG A 19 -13.81 -1.96 10.46
N ARG A 20 -12.68 -2.26 11.11
CA ARG A 20 -12.70 -2.77 12.49
C ARG A 20 -13.38 -1.72 13.37
N ARG A 21 -14.50 -2.08 14.01
CA ARG A 21 -15.20 -1.27 15.03
C ARG A 21 -14.18 -0.92 16.12
N GLY A 22 -13.91 0.36 16.33
CA GLY A 22 -12.85 0.80 17.27
C GLY A 22 -12.27 2.19 16.99
N ARG A 23 -12.54 2.77 15.81
CA ARG A 23 -12.60 4.24 15.69
C ARG A 23 -14.04 4.63 16.01
N GLU A 24 -14.22 5.49 16.99
CA GLU A 24 -15.52 6.04 17.38
C GLU A 24 -16.35 6.41 16.15
N ALA A 25 -17.64 6.10 16.21
CA ALA A 25 -18.63 6.35 15.16
C ALA A 25 -18.93 7.86 14.99
N GLY A 26 -17.88 8.67 14.82
CA GLY A 26 -17.93 10.13 14.76
C GLY A 26 -16.74 10.78 14.06
N THR A 27 -15.61 10.09 13.88
CA THR A 27 -14.50 10.60 13.04
C THR A 27 -14.59 10.02 11.63
N TYR A 28 -15.58 10.52 10.88
CA TYR A 28 -15.82 10.19 9.48
C TYR A 28 -14.67 10.68 8.61
N SER A 29 -13.61 9.90 8.48
CA SER A 29 -12.84 9.96 7.24
C SER A 29 -13.76 9.44 6.14
N ASN A 30 -14.24 10.37 5.32
CA ASN A 30 -15.13 10.27 4.14
C ASN A 30 -14.70 9.25 3.07
N ASN A 31 -13.74 8.39 3.37
CA ASN A 31 -13.15 7.45 2.44
C ASN A 31 -13.97 6.17 2.38
N ALA A 32 -14.48 5.81 1.20
CA ALA A 32 -15.14 4.53 0.99
C ALA A 32 -14.24 3.36 1.45
N ASN A 33 -14.84 2.31 2.01
CA ASN A 33 -14.09 1.12 2.45
C ASN A 33 -13.33 0.48 1.27
N PRO A 34 -12.07 0.05 1.46
CA PRO A 34 -11.28 -0.51 0.37
C PRO A 34 -11.93 -1.78 -0.20
N ILE A 35 -11.75 -1.99 -1.51
CA ILE A 35 -12.17 -3.21 -2.21
C ILE A 35 -10.98 -4.15 -2.30
N ILE A 36 -11.14 -5.38 -1.82
CA ILE A 36 -10.20 -6.47 -2.09
C ILE A 36 -10.65 -7.20 -3.35
N CYS A 37 -9.76 -7.30 -4.32
CA CYS A 37 -9.95 -8.12 -5.51
C CYS A 37 -8.96 -9.30 -5.51
N LYS A 38 -9.48 -10.52 -5.59
CA LYS A 38 -8.71 -11.74 -5.83
C LYS A 38 -8.73 -12.03 -7.32
N PHE A 39 -7.55 -12.19 -7.90
CA PHE A 39 -7.39 -12.57 -9.30
C PHE A 39 -7.26 -14.09 -9.43
N SER A 40 -7.87 -14.68 -10.46
CA SER A 40 -7.73 -16.10 -10.82
C SER A 40 -6.38 -16.35 -11.52
N ARG A 41 -5.94 -15.45 -12.41
CA ARG A 41 -4.64 -15.52 -13.10
C ARG A 41 -3.62 -14.56 -12.50
N ARG A 42 -2.44 -15.09 -12.17
CA ARG A 42 -1.29 -14.28 -11.71
C ARG A 42 -0.88 -13.23 -12.74
N LEU A 43 -0.81 -13.60 -14.02
CA LEU A 43 -0.39 -12.69 -15.09
C LEU A 43 -1.32 -11.46 -15.20
N ALA A 44 -2.64 -11.67 -15.08
CA ALA A 44 -3.60 -10.57 -15.11
C ALA A 44 -3.41 -9.61 -13.92
N LYS A 45 -3.22 -10.16 -12.71
CA LYS A 45 -2.89 -9.36 -11.51
C LYS A 45 -1.62 -8.55 -11.71
N ASP A 46 -0.54 -9.19 -12.17
CA ASP A 46 0.77 -8.54 -12.31
C ASP A 46 0.70 -7.43 -13.39
N ALA A 47 -0.04 -7.66 -14.47
CA ALA A 47 -0.28 -6.68 -15.52
C ALA A 47 -1.07 -5.46 -14.99
N VAL A 48 -2.13 -5.65 -14.20
CA VAL A 48 -2.84 -4.56 -13.47
C VAL A 48 -1.92 -3.81 -12.51
N MET A 49 -1.14 -4.54 -11.71
CA MET A 49 -0.24 -3.92 -10.73
C MET A 49 0.87 -3.08 -11.39
N SER A 50 1.32 -3.44 -12.59
CA SER A 50 2.33 -2.68 -13.34
C SER A 50 1.85 -1.28 -13.73
N LYS A 51 0.55 -1.09 -13.92
CA LYS A 51 -0.09 0.18 -14.33
C LYS A 51 -0.62 1.02 -13.17
N ARG A 52 -0.38 0.61 -11.93
CA ARG A 52 -0.90 1.28 -10.72
C ARG A 52 -0.41 2.73 -10.53
N SER A 53 0.71 3.13 -11.14
CA SER A 53 1.19 4.52 -11.08
C SER A 53 0.41 5.43 -12.03
N GLU A 54 -0.08 4.88 -13.14
CA GLU A 54 -0.87 5.59 -14.14
C GLU A 54 -2.28 5.85 -13.61
N ILE A 55 -2.92 4.86 -12.96
CA ILE A 55 -4.28 5.03 -12.41
C ILE A 55 -4.36 6.11 -11.32
N LYS A 56 -3.26 6.33 -10.59
CA LYS A 56 -3.18 7.42 -9.59
C LYS A 56 -3.31 8.81 -10.21
N LYS A 57 -3.13 8.94 -11.53
CA LYS A 57 -3.27 10.21 -12.26
C LYS A 57 -4.65 10.38 -12.89
N VAL A 58 -5.50 9.33 -12.83
CA VAL A 58 -6.82 9.33 -13.44
C VAL A 58 -7.83 9.90 -12.44
N ALA A 59 -8.56 10.93 -12.86
CA ALA A 59 -9.60 11.54 -12.05
C ALA A 59 -10.81 10.60 -11.92
N HIS A 60 -11.41 10.55 -10.74
CA HIS A 60 -12.56 9.69 -10.44
C HIS A 60 -13.77 9.98 -11.36
N SER A 61 -13.97 11.25 -11.71
CA SER A 61 -15.02 11.70 -12.65
C SER A 61 -14.86 11.11 -14.05
N SER A 62 -13.61 10.97 -14.53
CA SER A 62 -13.34 10.37 -15.85
C SER A 62 -13.70 8.89 -15.93
N LEU A 63 -13.91 8.23 -14.79
CA LEU A 63 -14.33 6.84 -14.68
C LEU A 63 -15.83 6.68 -14.41
N GLY A 64 -16.60 7.78 -14.44
CA GLY A 64 -18.03 7.77 -14.14
C GLY A 64 -18.36 7.46 -12.68
N LEU A 65 -17.37 7.58 -11.78
CA LEU A 65 -17.52 7.28 -10.36
C LEU A 65 -17.88 8.53 -9.53
N SER A 66 -18.23 9.64 -10.18
CA SER A 66 -18.65 10.89 -9.56
C SER A 66 -20.07 10.79 -8.99
N HIS A 67 -20.25 10.03 -7.92
CA HIS A 67 -21.50 10.00 -7.14
C HIS A 67 -21.16 9.88 -5.65
N SER A 68 -20.74 11.00 -5.05
CA SER A 68 -20.96 11.27 -3.63
C SER A 68 -20.66 12.75 -3.40
N GLU A 69 -21.66 13.48 -2.92
CA GLU A 69 -21.56 14.87 -2.43
C GLU A 69 -20.76 14.95 -1.12
N SER A 70 -19.60 14.29 -1.06
CA SER A 70 -18.67 14.42 0.05
C SER A 70 -17.73 15.61 -0.24
N PRO A 71 -17.66 16.62 0.63
CA PRO A 71 -16.81 17.81 0.43
C PRO A 71 -15.31 17.50 0.39
N ASP A 72 -14.92 16.30 0.82
CA ASP A 72 -13.53 15.87 0.92
C ASP A 72 -13.12 15.10 -0.34
N ASN A 73 -12.67 15.88 -1.32
CA ASN A 73 -12.09 15.52 -2.61
C ASN A 73 -11.04 14.39 -2.52
N VAL A 74 -11.44 13.11 -2.50
CA VAL A 74 -10.51 11.98 -2.69
C VAL A 74 -10.31 11.76 -4.18
N ASN A 75 -9.46 12.58 -4.78
CA ASN A 75 -9.33 12.67 -6.24
C ASN A 75 -8.60 11.51 -6.93
N ASN A 76 -7.93 10.61 -6.20
CA ASN A 76 -7.01 9.66 -6.81
C ASN A 76 -7.28 8.22 -6.38
N ILE A 77 -7.50 7.34 -7.37
CA ILE A 77 -7.65 5.90 -7.16
C ILE A 77 -6.28 5.27 -6.94
N GLY A 78 -6.15 4.47 -5.89
CA GLY A 78 -4.92 3.76 -5.56
C GLY A 78 -5.10 2.25 -5.62
N ILE A 79 -4.22 1.56 -6.35
CA ILE A 79 -4.13 0.10 -6.35
C ILE A 79 -2.87 -0.33 -5.60
N TYR A 80 -3.05 -1.22 -4.62
CA TYR A 80 -1.99 -1.71 -3.74
C TYR A 80 -2.01 -3.24 -3.67
N HIS A 81 -0.86 -3.85 -3.36
CA HIS A 81 -0.85 -5.27 -3.02
C HIS A 81 -1.60 -5.48 -1.71
N HIS A 82 -2.41 -6.53 -1.64
CA HIS A 82 -2.97 -6.99 -0.38
C HIS A 82 -1.87 -7.68 0.44
N LEU A 83 -1.44 -7.03 1.52
CA LEU A 83 -0.46 -7.57 2.44
C LEU A 83 -1.14 -8.48 3.47
N THR A 84 -0.50 -9.59 3.82
CA THR A 84 -0.91 -10.41 4.97
C THR A 84 -0.91 -9.56 6.26
N PRO A 85 -1.73 -9.88 7.28
CA PRO A 85 -1.77 -9.11 8.53
C PRO A 85 -0.38 -8.89 9.16
N ARG A 86 0.46 -9.94 9.16
CA ARG A 86 1.86 -9.86 9.63
C ARG A 86 2.69 -8.82 8.87
N LEU A 87 2.55 -8.74 7.54
CA LEU A 87 3.25 -7.76 6.72
C LEU A 87 2.65 -6.35 6.85
N GLN A 88 1.35 -6.22 7.10
CA GLN A 88 0.72 -4.93 7.41
C GLN A 88 1.29 -4.36 8.70
N GLU A 89 1.41 -5.21 9.73
CA GLU A 89 2.02 -4.84 11.01
C GLU A 89 3.50 -4.48 10.84
N LEU A 90 4.26 -5.28 10.09
CA LEU A 90 5.65 -4.96 9.77
C LEU A 90 5.79 -3.63 9.03
N LEU A 91 4.94 -3.36 8.03
CA LEU A 91 4.95 -2.09 7.30
C LEU A 91 4.63 -0.90 8.22
N TYR A 92 3.70 -1.09 9.17
CA TYR A 92 3.37 -0.06 10.15
C TYR A 92 4.57 0.27 11.04
N GLU A 93 5.23 -0.76 11.59
CA GLU A 93 6.43 -0.57 12.40
C GLU A 93 7.61 -0.01 11.59
N ALA A 94 7.82 -0.48 10.36
CA ALA A 94 8.85 0.04 9.46
C ALA A 94 8.63 1.52 9.09
N LYS A 95 7.38 1.97 9.02
CA LYS A 95 7.06 3.40 8.83
C LYS A 95 7.41 4.22 10.06
N LYS A 96 7.15 3.73 11.28
CA LYS A 96 7.60 4.40 12.51
C LYS A 96 9.12 4.50 12.54
N PHE A 97 9.80 3.37 12.29
CA PHE A 97 11.26 3.30 12.21
C PHE A 97 11.82 4.30 11.20
N LYS A 98 11.20 4.40 10.02
CA LYS A 98 11.55 5.37 8.99
C LYS A 98 11.59 6.80 9.56
N PHE A 99 10.55 7.20 10.30
CA PHE A 99 10.48 8.55 10.87
C PHE A 99 11.50 8.75 12.00
N SER A 100 11.65 7.77 12.91
CA SER A 100 12.59 7.90 14.03
C SER A 100 14.05 7.93 13.60
N GLN A 101 14.41 7.11 12.62
CA GLN A 101 15.78 6.98 12.10
C GLN A 101 16.02 7.82 10.83
N LYS A 102 15.09 8.72 10.48
CA LYS A 102 15.18 9.67 9.34
C LYS A 102 15.43 9.03 7.97
N TYR A 103 14.97 7.81 7.73
CA TYR A 103 15.03 7.20 6.41
C TYR A 103 14.12 7.94 5.42
N LYS A 104 14.56 8.15 4.18
CA LYS A 104 13.78 8.87 3.17
C LYS A 104 12.63 8.04 2.60
N TYR A 105 12.80 6.73 2.45
CA TYR A 105 11.82 5.85 1.80
C TYR A 105 11.47 4.60 2.62
N CYS A 106 10.17 4.26 2.61
CA CYS A 106 9.63 3.00 3.12
C CYS A 106 8.45 2.58 2.24
N TRP A 107 8.49 1.39 1.64
CA TRP A 107 7.42 0.91 0.77
C TRP A 107 7.28 -0.61 0.80
N ALA A 108 6.12 -1.08 0.39
CA ALA A 108 5.86 -2.50 0.18
C ALA A 108 5.88 -2.81 -1.32
N LYS A 109 6.51 -3.91 -1.71
CA LYS A 109 6.38 -4.50 -3.05
C LYS A 109 6.21 -6.00 -2.89
N GLU A 110 5.12 -6.52 -3.46
CA GLU A 110 4.70 -7.91 -3.30
C GLU A 110 4.57 -8.30 -1.82
N SER A 111 5.47 -9.16 -1.32
CA SER A 111 5.48 -9.68 0.05
C SER A 111 6.69 -9.22 0.87
N VAL A 112 7.37 -8.16 0.42
CA VAL A 112 8.58 -7.64 1.07
C VAL A 112 8.39 -6.15 1.37
N ILE A 113 8.83 -5.75 2.56
CA ILE A 113 8.91 -4.34 2.96
C ILE A 113 10.33 -3.85 2.71
N TYR A 114 10.45 -2.64 2.20
CA TYR A 114 11.72 -2.06 1.80
C TYR A 114 11.94 -0.75 2.55
N LEU A 115 13.18 -0.51 2.97
CA LEU A 115 13.66 0.75 3.52
C LEU A 115 14.81 1.27 2.67
N ARG A 116 14.93 2.59 2.59
CA ARG A 116 16.08 3.25 1.98
C ARG A 116 16.31 4.60 2.66
N GLU A 117 17.54 4.82 3.09
CA GLU A 117 17.90 5.99 3.90
C GLU A 117 17.93 7.27 3.07
N THR A 118 18.65 7.29 1.93
CA THR A 118 18.70 8.43 1.01
C THR A 118 18.38 7.99 -0.43
N GLU A 119 18.51 8.90 -1.40
CA GLU A 119 18.38 8.58 -2.85
C GLU A 119 19.51 7.73 -3.39
N ASP A 120 20.63 7.64 -2.67
CA ASP A 120 21.85 6.95 -3.11
C ASP A 120 22.16 5.74 -2.23
N SER A 121 21.63 5.68 -1.01
CA SER A 121 21.83 4.53 -0.11
C SER A 121 21.29 3.21 -0.70
N ARG A 122 21.85 2.09 -0.24
CA ARG A 122 21.37 0.75 -0.61
C ARG A 122 19.93 0.53 -0.11
N VAL A 123 19.14 -0.19 -0.90
CA VAL A 123 17.81 -0.65 -0.49
C VAL A 123 17.93 -1.83 0.46
N ILE A 124 17.28 -1.73 1.63
CA ILE A 124 17.22 -2.75 2.67
C ILE A 124 15.88 -3.47 2.57
N LYS A 125 15.92 -4.80 2.62
CA LYS A 125 14.71 -5.65 2.66
C LYS A 125 14.41 -6.04 4.09
N LEU A 126 13.15 -5.96 4.48
CA LEU A 126 12.63 -6.40 5.77
C LEU A 126 11.64 -7.55 5.55
N TYR A 127 11.87 -8.63 6.28
CA TYR A 127 11.06 -9.84 6.33
C TYR A 127 10.36 -10.00 7.68
N SER A 128 10.92 -9.42 8.74
CA SER A 128 10.40 -9.51 10.11
C SER A 128 10.65 -8.22 10.92
N LYS A 129 10.08 -8.15 12.12
CA LYS A 129 10.37 -7.07 13.08
C LYS A 129 11.79 -7.17 13.66
N GLU A 130 12.40 -8.34 13.61
CA GLU A 130 13.78 -8.56 14.07
C GLU A 130 14.79 -7.84 13.19
N ASP A 131 14.52 -7.76 11.88
CA ASP A 131 15.34 -6.97 10.96
C ASP A 131 15.43 -5.50 11.38
N LEU A 132 14.34 -4.93 11.92
CA LEU A 132 14.35 -3.56 12.44
C LEU A 132 15.20 -3.43 13.71
N LYS A 133 15.19 -4.43 14.59
CA LYS A 133 16.02 -4.44 15.81
C LYS A 133 17.51 -4.51 15.45
N ASN A 134 17.86 -5.42 14.54
CA ASN A 134 19.22 -5.58 14.04
C ASN A 134 19.74 -4.29 13.38
N LEU A 135 18.88 -3.52 12.73
CA LEU A 135 19.25 -2.21 12.18
C LEU A 135 19.51 -1.18 13.29
N THR A 136 18.67 -1.11 14.32
CA THR A 136 18.89 -0.23 15.47
C THR A 136 20.23 -0.51 16.14
N GLU A 137 20.55 -1.78 16.39
CA GLU A 137 21.81 -2.19 17.03
C GLU A 137 23.03 -1.78 16.20
N ARG A 138 22.98 -1.95 14.88
CA ARG A 138 24.07 -1.52 13.98
C ARG A 138 24.26 -0.01 13.95
N LEU A 139 23.18 0.76 14.06
CA LEU A 139 23.26 2.22 14.12
C LEU A 139 23.91 2.69 15.43
N ALA A 140 23.58 2.04 16.55
CA ALA A 140 24.18 2.36 17.84
C ALA A 140 25.70 2.11 17.89
N VAL A 141 26.19 1.05 17.25
CA VAL A 141 27.63 0.70 17.23
C VAL A 141 28.49 1.70 16.43
N HIS A 142 27.89 2.50 15.56
CA HIS A 142 28.61 3.48 14.73
C HIS A 142 28.62 4.91 15.31
N GLU A 143 27.95 5.14 16.45
CA GLU A 143 27.93 6.44 17.15
C GLU A 143 28.95 6.54 18.31
N ASP A 144 29.68 5.45 18.63
CA ASP A 144 30.80 5.39 19.59
C ASP A 144 32.16 5.45 18.88
#